data_AF-A0A2K3L8S5-F1
#
_entry.id   AF-A0A2K3L8S5-F1
#
_cell.length_a   1.000
_cell.length_b   1.000
_cell.length_c   1.000
_cell.angle_alpha   90.00
_cell.angle_beta   90.00
_cell.angle_gamma   90.00
#
_symmetry.space_group_name_H-M   'P 1'
#
loop_
_entity.id
_entity.type
_entity.pdbx_description
1 polymer ?
#
loop_
_entity_poly.entity_id
_entity_poly.type
_entity_poly.pdbx_seq_one_letter_code
_entity_poly.pdbx_strand_id
1 'polypeptide(L)'
;MECEWTKAFWFASPLEMNFNKSDKHQISFISWLEQTVKQEDNSTLQMVFVMCYELWTLRNKRCFDGITLLKVETSAVRWVPPISVLGHYKFNVDVADPSDDGNWGLAAIVKDSNGVVMAAGCWCRPIVPDSDVAEGMTLLLGMEFAKDMLF
;
A
#
# COMPACT_ATOMS: atom_id res chain seq x y z
N MET A 1 -1.70 11.51 -10.44
CA MET A 1 -2.67 10.99 -9.45
C MET A 1 -4.03 11.52 -9.83
N GLU A 2 -5.04 10.68 -10.10
CA GLU A 2 -6.31 11.13 -10.70
C GLU A 2 -7.42 11.37 -9.68
N CYS A 3 -7.31 10.82 -8.47
CA CYS A 3 -8.27 10.99 -7.39
C CYS A 3 -8.06 12.32 -6.64
N GLU A 4 -9.06 13.21 -6.65
CA GLU A 4 -9.02 14.51 -5.95
C GLU A 4 -8.87 14.39 -4.42
N TRP A 5 -9.37 13.31 -3.83
CA TRP A 5 -9.25 13.09 -2.38
C TRP A 5 -7.83 12.63 -1.99
N THR A 6 -7.27 11.68 -2.74
CA THR A 6 -5.88 11.24 -2.56
C THR A 6 -4.94 12.42 -2.77
N LYS A 7 -5.19 13.25 -3.79
CA LYS A 7 -4.52 14.55 -3.98
C LYS A 7 -4.60 15.43 -2.73
N ALA A 8 -5.79 15.72 -2.21
CA ALA A 8 -5.97 16.60 -1.06
C ALA A 8 -5.21 16.10 0.20
N PHE A 9 -5.20 14.79 0.45
CA PHE A 9 -4.46 14.21 1.57
C PHE A 9 -2.94 14.31 1.38
N TRP A 10 -2.40 13.99 0.19
CA TRP A 10 -0.96 14.17 -0.09
C TRP A 10 -0.54 15.64 -0.11
N PHE A 11 -1.42 16.56 -0.54
CA PHE A 11 -1.15 18.00 -0.54
C PHE A 11 -1.22 18.64 0.84
N ALA A 12 -2.08 18.11 1.73
CA ALA A 12 -2.20 18.55 3.12
C ALA A 12 -1.24 17.82 4.07
N SER A 13 -0.56 16.78 3.58
CA SER A 13 0.51 16.10 4.30
C SER A 13 1.69 17.05 4.53
N PRO A 14 2.39 16.96 5.68
CA PRO A 14 3.63 17.71 5.94
C PRO A 14 4.72 17.50 4.90
N LEU A 15 4.58 16.52 4.01
CA LEU A 15 5.51 16.27 2.90
C LEU A 15 5.30 17.19 1.68
N GLU A 16 4.21 17.97 1.63
CA GLU A 16 3.92 18.97 0.58
C GLU A 16 4.03 18.42 -0.87
N MET A 17 3.74 17.14 -1.06
CA MET A 17 4.06 16.43 -2.31
C MET A 17 3.15 16.86 -3.46
N ASN A 18 3.70 17.52 -4.47
CA ASN A 18 2.94 17.99 -5.62
C ASN A 18 3.30 17.33 -6.95
N PHE A 19 2.61 16.24 -7.26
CA PHE A 19 2.77 15.48 -8.52
C PHE A 19 2.09 16.13 -9.75
N ASN A 20 1.46 17.31 -9.59
CA ASN A 20 0.68 18.00 -10.63
C ASN A 20 1.26 19.37 -11.03
N LYS A 21 2.40 19.82 -10.49
CA LYS A 21 3.02 21.08 -10.91
C LYS A 21 3.59 20.95 -12.33
N SER A 22 3.16 21.88 -13.19
CA SER A 22 3.50 22.00 -14.62
C SER A 22 4.90 22.56 -14.85
N ASP A 23 5.91 22.04 -14.16
CA ASP A 23 7.30 22.33 -14.48
C ASP A 23 7.95 21.09 -15.11
N LYS A 24 9.01 21.31 -15.90
CA LYS A 24 9.65 20.35 -16.83
C LYS A 24 10.11 18.99 -16.23
N HIS A 25 9.89 18.75 -14.94
CA HIS A 25 10.23 17.54 -14.21
C HIS A 25 8.98 16.95 -13.52
N GLN A 26 7.97 16.59 -14.31
CA GLN A 26 6.79 15.91 -13.78
C GLN A 26 7.14 14.47 -13.41
N ILE A 27 7.36 14.21 -12.12
CA ILE A 27 7.51 12.85 -11.61
C ILE A 27 6.13 12.26 -11.32
N SER A 28 5.84 11.08 -11.88
CA SER A 28 4.60 10.38 -11.55
C SER A 28 4.65 9.89 -10.09
N PHE A 29 3.49 9.70 -9.45
CA PHE A 29 3.44 9.12 -8.10
C PHE A 29 4.17 7.77 -8.04
N ILE A 30 4.03 6.94 -9.07
CA ILE A 30 4.69 5.64 -9.16
C ILE A 30 6.21 5.81 -9.27
N SER A 31 6.66 6.69 -10.17
CA SER A 31 8.09 6.97 -10.35
C SER A 31 8.73 7.58 -9.10
N TRP A 32 7.98 8.39 -8.35
CA TRP A 32 8.41 8.92 -7.07
C TRP A 32 8.50 7.81 -6.03
N LEU A 33 7.46 7.00 -5.87
CA LEU A 33 7.43 5.90 -4.91
C LEU A 33 8.57 4.91 -5.16
N GLU A 34 8.83 4.57 -6.43
CA GLU A 34 9.96 3.73 -6.82
C GLU A 34 11.31 4.34 -6.46
N GLN A 35 11.49 5.65 -6.67
CA GLN A 35 12.72 6.35 -6.29
C GLN A 35 12.89 6.40 -4.78
N THR A 36 11.81 6.69 -4.05
CA THR A 36 11.78 6.70 -2.60
C THR A 36 12.18 5.34 -2.04
N VAL A 37 11.59 4.24 -2.52
CA VAL A 37 11.96 2.87 -2.13
C VAL A 37 13.42 2.56 -2.40
N LYS A 38 14.01 3.11 -3.47
CA LYS A 38 15.40 2.84 -3.85
C LYS A 38 16.43 3.68 -3.10
N GLN A 39 16.08 4.89 -2.68
CA GLN A 39 17.05 5.91 -2.28
C GLN A 39 16.93 6.35 -0.82
N GLU A 40 15.74 6.22 -0.23
CA GLU A 40 15.47 6.72 1.12
C GLU A 40 15.73 5.66 2.20
N ASP A 41 15.85 6.13 3.44
CA ASP A 41 16.07 5.27 4.59
C ASP A 41 14.78 4.57 5.10
N ASN A 42 14.95 3.55 5.95
CA ASN A 42 13.82 2.77 6.46
C ASN A 42 12.79 3.63 7.21
N SER A 43 13.21 4.71 7.88
CA SER A 43 12.30 5.61 8.59
C SER A 43 11.36 6.34 7.60
N THR A 44 11.92 6.83 6.51
CA THR A 44 11.18 7.51 5.45
C THR A 44 10.25 6.54 4.72
N LEU A 45 10.73 5.33 4.43
CA LEU A 45 9.90 4.27 3.85
C LEU A 45 8.71 3.91 4.73
N GLN A 46 8.95 3.73 6.04
CA GLN A 46 7.88 3.47 7.01
C GLN A 46 6.82 4.57 6.98
N MET A 47 7.21 5.84 6.98
CA MET A 47 6.25 6.95 6.86
C MET A 47 5.46 6.90 5.55
N VAL A 48 6.13 6.71 4.41
CA VAL A 48 5.52 6.63 3.07
C VAL A 48 4.49 5.51 3.01
N PHE A 49 4.80 4.35 3.59
CA PHE A 49 3.89 3.21 3.62
C PHE A 49 2.74 3.39 4.60
N VAL A 50 2.98 3.96 5.79
CA VAL A 50 1.90 4.31 6.72
C VAL A 50 0.90 5.27 6.06
N MET A 51 1.37 6.28 5.33
CA MET A 51 0.46 7.17 4.58
C MET A 51 -0.31 6.43 3.47
N CYS A 52 0.35 5.54 2.73
CA CYS A 52 -0.32 4.73 1.71
C CYS A 52 -1.38 3.80 2.32
N TYR A 53 -1.09 3.22 3.49
CA TYR A 53 -2.00 2.37 4.24
C TYR A 53 -3.19 3.18 4.77
N GLU A 54 -2.98 4.32 5.41
CA GLU A 54 -4.06 5.21 5.86
C GLU A 54 -5.00 5.62 4.72
N LEU A 55 -4.43 5.95 3.55
CA LEU A 55 -5.21 6.25 2.35
C LEU A 55 -6.05 5.05 1.88
N TRP A 56 -5.49 3.85 1.92
CA TRP A 56 -6.20 2.62 1.58
C TRP A 56 -7.30 2.30 2.60
N THR A 57 -7.01 2.42 3.89
CA THR A 57 -7.94 2.19 5.00
C THR A 57 -9.11 3.16 4.95
N LEU A 58 -8.85 4.45 4.79
CA LEU A 58 -9.90 5.47 4.65
C LEU A 58 -10.77 5.24 3.40
N ARG A 59 -10.16 4.86 2.28
CA ARG A 59 -10.91 4.45 1.08
C ARG A 59 -11.80 3.24 1.37
N ASN A 60 -11.29 2.22 2.06
CA ASN A 60 -12.05 1.00 2.37
C ASN A 60 -13.18 1.25 3.37
N LYS A 61 -12.92 1.97 4.46
CA LYS A 61 -13.97 2.40 5.41
C LYS A 61 -15.11 3.14 4.70
N ARG A 62 -14.78 3.94 3.69
CA ARG A 62 -15.78 4.59 2.84
C ARG A 62 -16.51 3.62 1.90
N CYS A 63 -15.79 2.69 1.27
CA CYS A 63 -16.37 1.74 0.32
C CYS A 63 -17.22 0.64 0.97
N PHE A 64 -16.88 0.22 2.19
CA PHE A 64 -17.43 -0.98 2.83
C PHE A 64 -18.20 -0.69 4.13
N ASP A 65 -17.81 0.33 4.91
CA ASP A 65 -18.43 0.61 6.22
C ASP A 65 -19.48 1.74 6.17
N GLY A 66 -19.76 2.29 4.99
CA GLY A 66 -20.82 3.28 4.79
C GLY A 66 -20.54 4.67 5.37
N ILE A 67 -19.31 4.95 5.82
CA ILE A 67 -18.93 6.30 6.28
C ILE A 67 -19.09 7.28 5.12
N THR A 68 -20.02 8.23 5.28
CA THR A 68 -20.41 9.16 4.21
C THR A 68 -19.43 10.33 4.14
N LEU A 69 -18.36 10.18 3.36
CA LEU A 69 -17.62 11.30 2.78
C LEU A 69 -18.17 11.56 1.37
N LEU A 70 -18.34 12.84 1.00
CA LEU A 70 -18.99 13.33 -0.25
C LEU A 70 -18.84 12.38 -1.45
N LYS A 71 -19.93 11.70 -1.84
CA LYS A 71 -20.02 10.61 -2.85
C LYS A 71 -19.28 10.89 -4.16
N VAL A 72 -18.42 9.96 -4.57
CA VAL A 72 -18.03 9.71 -5.97
C VAL A 72 -18.35 8.23 -6.21
N GLU A 73 -19.05 7.92 -7.31
CA GLU A 73 -19.43 6.55 -7.64
C GLU A 73 -18.20 5.67 -7.92
N THR A 74 -18.06 4.57 -7.19
CA THR A 74 -17.05 3.54 -7.46
C THR A 74 -17.75 2.22 -7.75
N SER A 75 -18.34 2.10 -8.95
CA SER A 75 -18.80 0.80 -9.46
C SER A 75 -17.59 -0.08 -9.76
N ALA A 76 -17.45 -1.17 -8.99
CA ALA A 76 -16.63 -2.36 -9.27
C ALA A 76 -15.30 -2.15 -10.03
N VAL A 77 -14.34 -1.45 -9.42
CA VAL A 77 -12.98 -1.36 -9.98
C VAL A 77 -12.26 -2.69 -9.76
N ARG A 78 -12.27 -3.57 -10.77
CA ARG A 78 -11.39 -4.74 -10.82
C ARG A 78 -9.97 -4.23 -11.06
N TRP A 79 -9.00 -4.66 -10.26
CA TRP A 79 -7.59 -4.36 -10.53
C TRP A 79 -7.23 -4.87 -11.93
N VAL A 80 -6.70 -3.97 -12.76
CA VAL A 80 -6.11 -4.29 -14.07
C VAL A 80 -4.63 -3.92 -13.96
N PRO A 81 -3.70 -4.79 -14.37
CA PRO A 81 -2.29 -4.45 -14.38
C PRO A 81 -2.04 -3.22 -15.26
N PRO A 82 -1.06 -2.36 -14.94
CA PRO A 82 -0.65 -1.27 -15.82
C PRO A 82 -0.35 -1.81 -17.24
N ILE A 83 -0.90 -1.15 -18.26
CA ILE A 83 -0.85 -1.61 -19.66
C ILE A 83 0.60 -1.59 -20.22
N SER A 84 1.48 -0.84 -19.59
CA SER A 84 2.89 -0.72 -19.99
C SER A 84 3.79 -1.52 -19.06
N VAL A 85 4.57 -2.41 -19.68
CA VAL A 85 5.77 -3.12 -19.20
C VAL A 85 5.55 -4.47 -18.46
N LEU A 86 6.21 -5.51 -19.00
CA LEU A 86 6.51 -6.77 -18.31
C LEU A 86 7.21 -6.48 -16.97
N GLY A 87 6.92 -7.27 -15.93
CA GLY A 87 7.58 -7.13 -14.62
C GLY A 87 6.79 -6.38 -13.56
N HIS A 88 5.49 -6.17 -13.73
CA HIS A 88 4.62 -5.70 -12.66
C HIS A 88 3.99 -6.86 -11.90
N TYR A 89 4.09 -6.82 -10.58
CA TYR A 89 3.48 -7.79 -9.68
C TYR A 89 2.36 -7.15 -8.87
N LYS A 90 1.32 -7.93 -8.60
CA LYS A 90 0.31 -7.58 -7.62
C LYS A 90 0.75 -8.09 -6.27
N PHE A 91 0.90 -7.16 -5.33
CA PHE A 91 1.26 -7.47 -3.97
C PHE A 91 0.03 -7.33 -3.06
N ASN A 92 -0.27 -8.41 -2.32
CA ASN A 92 -1.39 -8.49 -1.40
C ASN A 92 -0.86 -8.85 -0.01
N VAL A 93 -1.31 -8.12 1.01
CA VAL A 93 -1.03 -8.41 2.41
C VAL A 93 -2.33 -8.49 3.18
N ASP A 94 -2.32 -9.26 4.26
CA ASP A 94 -3.46 -9.42 5.16
C ASP A 94 -2.98 -9.82 6.55
N VAL A 95 -3.70 -9.37 7.57
CA VAL A 95 -3.47 -9.75 8.96
C VAL A 95 -4.66 -10.49 9.53
N ALA A 96 -4.38 -11.55 10.29
CA ALA A 96 -5.35 -12.23 11.12
C ALA A 96 -5.29 -11.67 12.55
N ASP A 97 -6.45 -11.55 13.17
CA ASP A 97 -6.60 -11.24 14.59
C ASP A 97 -5.72 -12.14 15.48
N PRO A 98 -5.33 -11.66 16.68
CA PRO A 98 -4.47 -12.42 17.55
C PRO A 98 -5.17 -13.70 18.01
N SER A 99 -4.40 -14.79 18.09
CA SER A 99 -4.85 -16.02 18.73
C SER A 99 -5.03 -15.83 20.24
N ASP A 100 -5.59 -16.85 20.91
CA ASP A 100 -5.74 -16.86 22.38
C ASP A 100 -4.40 -16.66 23.12
N ASP A 101 -3.28 -17.03 22.48
CA ASP A 101 -1.91 -16.82 22.98
C ASP A 101 -1.35 -15.41 22.70
N GLY A 102 -2.16 -14.51 22.13
CA GLY A 102 -1.80 -13.13 21.79
C GLY A 102 -0.91 -13.00 20.54
N ASN A 103 -0.84 -14.04 19.71
CA ASN A 103 -0.01 -14.06 18.52
C ASN A 103 -0.81 -13.66 17.28
N TRP A 104 -0.29 -12.70 16.52
CA TRP A 104 -0.90 -12.25 15.26
C TRP A 104 -0.37 -13.09 14.09
N GLY A 105 -1.27 -13.40 13.15
CA GLY A 105 -0.94 -14.05 11.89
C GLY A 105 -0.79 -13.01 10.78
N LEU A 106 0.36 -12.97 10.11
CA LEU A 106 0.66 -12.01 9.05
C LEU A 106 0.91 -12.76 7.75
N ALA A 107 0.34 -12.32 6.64
CA ALA A 107 0.52 -12.98 5.35
C ALA A 107 0.75 -12.00 4.20
N ALA A 108 1.55 -12.44 3.23
CA ALA A 108 1.82 -11.71 1.99
C ALA A 108 1.77 -12.66 0.80
N ILE A 109 1.23 -12.19 -0.33
CA ILE A 109 1.18 -12.93 -1.60
C ILE A 109 1.58 -11.99 -2.75
N VAL A 110 2.51 -12.45 -3.56
CA VAL A 110 2.93 -11.81 -4.82
C VAL A 110 2.32 -12.58 -5.99
N LYS A 111 1.66 -11.88 -6.91
CA LYS A 111 1.06 -12.47 -8.12
C LYS A 111 1.56 -11.77 -9.37
N ASP A 112 1.69 -12.50 -10.48
CA ASP A 112 1.96 -11.90 -11.78
C ASP A 112 0.70 -11.20 -12.35
N SER A 113 0.83 -10.63 -13.55
CA SER A 113 -0.27 -9.96 -14.26
C SER A 113 -1.41 -10.89 -14.68
N ASN A 114 -1.17 -12.21 -14.75
CA ASN A 114 -2.18 -13.22 -15.01
C ASN A 114 -2.89 -13.69 -13.72
N GLY A 115 -2.45 -13.19 -12.56
CA GLY A 115 -2.95 -13.59 -11.25
C GLY A 115 -2.34 -14.90 -10.73
N VAL A 116 -1.30 -15.43 -11.38
CA VAL A 116 -0.55 -16.59 -10.91
C VAL A 116 0.25 -16.20 -9.68
N VAL A 117 0.16 -17.00 -8.62
CA VAL A 117 0.93 -16.78 -7.39
C VAL A 117 2.40 -17.11 -7.65
N MET A 118 3.26 -16.12 -7.49
CA MET A 118 4.71 -16.21 -7.71
C MET A 118 5.46 -16.47 -6.40
N ALA A 119 4.96 -15.93 -5.30
CA ALA A 119 5.52 -16.11 -3.98
C ALA A 119 4.47 -15.87 -2.88
N ALA A 120 4.66 -16.52 -1.73
CA ALA A 120 3.84 -16.31 -0.54
C ALA A 120 4.71 -16.37 0.71
N GLY A 121 4.43 -15.50 1.67
CA GLY A 121 5.10 -15.45 2.96
C GLY A 121 4.06 -15.43 4.08
N CYS A 122 4.36 -16.12 5.17
CA CYS A 122 3.55 -16.11 6.38
C CYS A 122 4.44 -15.97 7.62
N TRP A 123 3.99 -15.16 8.57
CA TRP A 123 4.71 -14.91 9.80
C TRP A 123 3.76 -14.93 10.99
N CYS A 124 4.32 -15.33 12.12
CA CYS A 124 3.68 -15.21 13.42
C CYS A 124 4.46 -14.15 14.21
N ARG A 125 3.76 -13.19 14.79
CA ARG A 125 4.39 -12.13 15.61
C ARG A 125 3.68 -12.01 16.95
N PRO A 126 4.39 -12.19 18.08
CA PRO A 126 3.82 -11.90 19.39
C PRO A 126 3.69 -10.39 19.58
N ILE A 127 2.65 -9.97 20.31
CA ILE A 127 2.54 -8.62 20.91
C ILE A 127 2.58 -7.52 19.85
N VAL A 128 1.55 -7.46 19.01
CA VAL A 128 1.25 -6.26 18.23
C VAL A 128 0.22 -5.43 18.99
N PRO A 129 0.41 -4.10 19.16
CA PRO A 129 -0.44 -3.29 20.03
C PRO A 129 -1.91 -3.27 19.62
N ASP A 130 -2.15 -3.24 18.31
CA ASP A 130 -3.46 -3.14 17.69
C ASP A 130 -3.41 -3.59 16.22
N SER A 131 -4.58 -3.68 15.59
CA SER A 131 -4.74 -4.12 14.21
C SER A 131 -4.06 -3.19 13.20
N ASP A 132 -4.03 -1.88 13.44
CA ASP A 132 -3.45 -0.92 12.50
C ASP A 132 -1.92 -1.07 12.43
N VAL A 133 -1.28 -1.27 13.59
CA VAL A 133 0.16 -1.59 13.65
C VAL A 133 0.43 -2.96 13.03
N ALA A 134 -0.47 -3.93 13.20
CA ALA A 134 -0.32 -5.28 12.64
C ALA A 134 -0.40 -5.29 11.11
N GLU A 135 -1.31 -4.50 10.54
CA GLU A 135 -1.44 -4.30 9.10
C GLU A 135 -0.21 -3.58 8.52
N GLY A 136 0.24 -2.49 9.16
CA GLY A 136 1.46 -1.77 8.77
C GLY A 136 2.71 -2.66 8.81
N MET A 137 2.84 -3.50 9.85
CA MET A 137 3.94 -4.47 9.95
C MET A 137 3.85 -5.57 8.89
N THR A 138 2.65 -6.04 8.56
CA THR A 138 2.43 -7.03 7.50
C THR A 138 2.84 -6.47 6.15
N LEU A 139 2.49 -5.21 5.87
CA LEU A 139 2.93 -4.50 4.66
C LEU A 139 4.46 -4.42 4.59
N LEU A 140 5.12 -4.02 5.69
CA LEU A 140 6.58 -3.91 5.74
C LEU A 140 7.28 -5.27 5.51
N LEU A 141 6.95 -6.29 6.30
CA LEU A 141 7.53 -7.63 6.18
C LEU A 141 7.29 -8.22 4.79
N GLY A 142 6.09 -7.99 4.27
CA GLY A 142 5.70 -8.41 2.95
C GLY A 142 6.51 -7.77 1.83
N MET A 143 6.87 -6.49 1.96
CA MET A 143 7.75 -5.79 1.02
C MET A 143 9.21 -6.26 1.11
N GLU A 144 9.72 -6.48 2.33
CA GLU A 144 11.05 -7.08 2.53
C GLU A 144 11.13 -8.45 1.85
N PHE A 145 10.10 -9.28 2.03
CA PHE A 145 9.95 -10.55 1.35
C PHE A 145 9.93 -10.42 -0.18
N ALA A 146 9.19 -9.45 -0.73
CA ALA A 146 9.15 -9.23 -2.17
C ALA A 146 10.53 -8.81 -2.73
N LYS A 147 11.25 -7.94 -2.00
CA LYS A 147 12.60 -7.50 -2.34
C LYS A 147 13.60 -8.66 -2.36
N ASP A 148 13.55 -9.54 -1.36
CA ASP A 148 14.46 -10.70 -1.25
C ASP A 148 14.23 -11.70 -2.39
N MET A 149 13.02 -11.73 -2.94
CA MET A 149 12.66 -12.56 -4.10
C MET A 149 12.98 -11.89 -5.45
N LEU A 150 13.61 -10.69 -5.45
CA LEU A 150 13.98 -9.91 -6.63
C LEU A 150 12.79 -9.48 -7.50
N PHE A 151 11.61 -9.29 -6.89
CA PHE A 151 10.45 -8.70 -7.58
C PHE A 151 10.53 -7.18 -7.68
#